data_AF-A0A7V2V6W8-F1
#
_entry.id   AF-A0A7V2V6W8-F1
#
_cell.length_a   1.000
_cell.length_b   1.000
_cell.length_c   1.000
_cell.angle_alpha   90.00
_cell.angle_beta   90.00
_cell.angle_gamma   90.00
#
_symmetry.space_group_name_H-M   'P 1'
#
loop_
_entity.id
_entity.type
_entity.pdbx_description
1 polymer ?
#
loop_
_entity_poly.entity_id
_entity_poly.type
_entity_poly.pdbx_seq_one_letter_code
_entity_poly.pdbx_strand_id
1 'polypeptide(L)'
;MTTPFGPRRAIYLDIAEEMEAKGILPLSEEEARMFETFDLIYRSLCTILFNYVPTSGHPGGSISSGRFVASILYNSMDYDVSNPDREDADILSYAAGHKALGLYALWALRNEVLRIGAPELLPSEERYQLRLEDLLGFRRNPVTKTPLFLK
;
A
#
# COMPACT_ATOMS: atom_id res chain seq x y z
N MET A 1 -17.33 24.56 -21.71
CA MET A 1 -18.07 23.79 -20.69
C MET A 1 -18.32 24.68 -19.49
N THR A 2 -19.59 24.91 -19.13
CA THR A 2 -19.96 25.57 -17.86
C THR A 2 -19.78 24.56 -16.74
N THR A 3 -18.88 24.85 -15.81
CA THR A 3 -18.67 23.99 -14.64
C THR A 3 -19.99 23.87 -13.85
N PRO A 4 -20.38 22.67 -13.36
CA PRO A 4 -21.59 22.50 -12.55
C PRO A 4 -21.56 23.29 -11.23
N PHE A 5 -20.41 23.89 -10.89
CA PHE A 5 -20.15 24.63 -9.66
C PHE A 5 -20.21 26.17 -9.80
N GLY A 6 -20.73 26.70 -10.91
CA GLY A 6 -20.93 28.14 -11.11
C GLY A 6 -19.64 28.94 -11.38
N PRO A 7 -19.55 30.24 -11.04
CA PRO A 7 -18.46 31.14 -11.47
C PRO A 7 -17.11 30.92 -10.77
N ARG A 8 -16.92 29.81 -10.06
CA ARG A 8 -15.65 29.52 -9.38
C ARG A 8 -14.60 29.05 -10.40
N ARG A 9 -13.34 29.44 -10.17
CA ARG A 9 -12.17 28.91 -10.89
C ARG A 9 -11.98 27.44 -10.53
N ALA A 10 -12.74 26.56 -11.16
CA ALA A 10 -12.59 25.13 -11.07
C ALA A 10 -12.57 24.56 -12.49
N ILE A 11 -11.86 23.44 -12.66
CA ILE A 11 -11.95 22.63 -13.87
C ILE A 11 -12.70 21.38 -13.46
N TYR A 12 -13.72 21.01 -14.23
CA TYR A 12 -14.44 19.76 -14.06
C TYR A 12 -13.89 18.78 -15.09
N LEU A 13 -13.42 17.63 -14.62
CA LEU A 13 -12.92 16.54 -15.45
C LEU A 13 -13.77 15.31 -15.13
N ASP A 14 -14.38 14.74 -16.16
CA ASP A 14 -15.00 13.42 -16.05
C ASP A 14 -13.92 12.37 -16.34
N ILE A 15 -13.60 11.54 -15.35
CA ILE A 15 -12.53 10.54 -15.50
C ILE A 15 -12.88 9.49 -16.56
N ALA A 16 -14.16 9.17 -16.77
CA ALA A 16 -14.56 8.23 -17.80
C ALA A 16 -14.28 8.83 -19.20
N GLU A 17 -14.64 10.09 -19.42
CA GLU A 17 -14.34 10.81 -20.67
C GLU A 17 -12.82 10.96 -20.87
N GLU A 18 -12.08 11.31 -19.82
CA GLU A 18 -10.60 11.44 -19.88
C GLU A 18 -9.92 10.11 -20.21
N MET A 19 -10.43 9.00 -19.69
CA MET A 19 -9.92 7.65 -19.99
C MET A 19 -10.26 7.25 -21.43
N GLU A 20 -11.46 7.53 -21.91
CA GLU A 20 -11.88 7.25 -23.29
C GLU A 20 -11.06 8.09 -24.30
N ALA A 21 -10.87 9.39 -24.02
CA ALA A 21 -10.10 10.30 -24.86
C ALA A 21 -8.62 9.88 -25.00
N LYS A 22 -8.05 9.25 -23.96
CA LYS A 22 -6.68 8.71 -23.99
C LYS A 22 -6.56 7.42 -24.81
N GLY A 23 -7.69 6.77 -25.13
CA GLY A 23 -7.75 5.61 -26.03
C GLY A 23 -7.00 4.36 -25.55
N ILE A 24 -6.46 4.38 -24.33
CA ILE A 24 -5.66 3.31 -23.73
C ILE A 24 -6.14 3.14 -22.30
N LEU A 25 -6.61 1.93 -21.96
CA LEU A 25 -6.85 1.57 -20.57
C LEU A 25 -5.52 1.62 -19.81
N PRO A 26 -5.48 2.18 -18.60
CA PRO A 26 -4.23 2.33 -17.84
C PRO A 26 -3.58 1.00 -17.46
N LEU A 27 -4.32 -0.10 -17.52
CA LEU A 27 -3.85 -1.46 -17.29
C LEU A 27 -4.40 -2.39 -18.39
N SER A 28 -3.62 -3.37 -18.80
CA SER A 28 -4.11 -4.53 -19.54
C SER A 28 -5.07 -5.37 -18.67
N GLU A 29 -5.86 -6.23 -19.30
CA GLU A 29 -6.75 -7.12 -18.55
C GLU A 29 -5.99 -8.06 -17.60
N GLU A 30 -4.77 -8.46 -17.97
CA GLU A 30 -3.93 -9.31 -17.15
C GLU A 30 -3.43 -8.57 -15.91
N GLU A 31 -2.89 -7.36 -16.08
CA GLU A 31 -2.46 -6.52 -14.96
C GLU A 31 -3.64 -6.20 -14.03
N ALA A 32 -4.81 -5.90 -14.59
CA ALA A 32 -6.02 -5.68 -13.80
C ALA A 32 -6.37 -6.92 -12.93
N ARG A 33 -6.33 -8.13 -13.50
CA ARG A 33 -6.55 -9.38 -12.75
C ARG A 33 -5.48 -9.60 -11.67
N MET A 34 -4.22 -9.26 -11.94
CA MET A 34 -3.14 -9.36 -10.95
C MET A 34 -3.37 -8.40 -9.78
N PHE A 35 -3.73 -7.13 -10.06
CA PHE A 35 -4.01 -6.15 -9.01
C PHE A 35 -5.28 -6.47 -8.21
N GLU A 36 -6.31 -7.06 -8.83
CA GLU A 36 -7.49 -7.56 -8.10
C GLU A 36 -7.12 -8.72 -7.15
N THR A 37 -6.23 -9.62 -7.61
CA THR A 37 -5.70 -10.70 -6.76
C THR A 37 -4.87 -10.14 -5.61
N PHE A 38 -4.01 -9.15 -5.89
CA PHE A 38 -3.21 -8.47 -4.88
C PHE A 38 -4.09 -7.75 -3.84
N ASP A 39 -5.16 -7.06 -4.28
CA ASP A 39 -6.14 -6.42 -3.38
C ASP A 39 -6.83 -7.45 -2.48
N LEU A 40 -7.19 -8.62 -3.00
CA LEU A 40 -7.76 -9.70 -2.19
C LEU A 40 -6.78 -10.18 -1.10
N ILE A 41 -5.51 -10.38 -1.46
CA ILE A 41 -4.45 -10.76 -0.51
C ILE A 41 -4.28 -9.68 0.56
N TYR A 42 -4.18 -8.41 0.16
CA TYR A 42 -4.08 -7.26 1.04
C TYR A 42 -5.24 -7.18 2.04
N ARG A 43 -6.48 -7.31 1.56
CA ARG A 43 -7.69 -7.27 2.41
C ARG A 43 -7.74 -8.44 3.37
N SER A 44 -7.31 -9.62 2.93
CA SER A 44 -7.19 -10.81 3.76
C SER A 44 -6.16 -10.60 4.86
N LEU A 45 -4.99 -10.08 4.53
CA LEU A 45 -3.95 -9.73 5.50
C LEU A 45 -4.43 -8.69 6.51
N CYS A 46 -5.12 -7.64 6.07
CA CYS A 46 -5.72 -6.65 6.98
C CYS A 46 -6.69 -7.31 7.97
N THR A 47 -7.50 -8.24 7.48
CA THR A 47 -8.46 -8.99 8.30
C THR A 47 -7.73 -9.92 9.28
N ILE A 48 -6.68 -10.61 8.85
CA ILE A 48 -5.84 -11.44 9.71
C ILE A 48 -5.23 -10.59 10.83
N LEU A 49 -4.61 -9.45 10.52
CA LEU A 49 -4.00 -8.56 11.51
C LEU A 49 -5.01 -8.06 12.55
N PHE A 50 -6.21 -7.66 12.11
CA PHE A 50 -7.28 -7.23 13.00
C PHE A 50 -7.77 -8.33 13.95
N ASN A 51 -7.75 -9.59 13.52
CA ASN A 51 -8.15 -10.74 14.35
C ASN A 51 -6.99 -11.29 15.19
N TYR A 52 -5.75 -11.15 14.73
CA TYR A 52 -4.54 -11.65 15.40
C TYR A 52 -4.24 -10.90 16.71
N VAL A 53 -4.57 -9.61 16.76
CA VAL A 53 -4.66 -8.86 18.01
C VAL A 53 -6.15 -8.56 18.23
N PRO A 54 -6.84 -9.29 19.14
CA PRO A 54 -8.28 -9.26 19.24
C PRO A 54 -8.85 -7.84 19.20
N THR A 55 -9.72 -7.59 18.21
CA THR A 55 -10.45 -6.33 17.96
C THR A 55 -9.56 -5.07 17.90
N SER A 56 -8.30 -5.22 17.53
CA SER A 56 -7.33 -4.12 17.56
C SER A 56 -6.94 -3.64 16.16
N GLY A 57 -7.35 -2.41 15.83
CA GLY A 57 -7.06 -1.76 14.55
C GLY A 57 -8.30 -1.21 13.89
N HIS A 58 -8.13 -0.60 12.70
CA HIS A 58 -9.23 -0.05 11.91
C HIS A 58 -9.20 -0.65 10.49
N PRO A 59 -9.73 -1.87 10.30
CA PRO A 59 -9.64 -2.57 9.02
C PRO A 59 -10.46 -1.85 7.93
N GLY A 60 -11.62 -1.28 8.26
CA GLY A 60 -12.46 -0.60 7.28
C GLY A 60 -11.76 0.57 6.58
N GLY A 61 -11.09 1.44 7.35
CA GLY A 61 -10.32 2.55 6.79
C GLY A 61 -9.07 2.10 6.02
N SER A 62 -8.48 0.97 6.40
CA SER A 62 -7.32 0.38 5.72
C SER A 62 -7.72 -0.20 4.36
N ILE A 63 -8.78 -1.00 4.34
CA ILE A 63 -9.32 -1.65 3.14
C ILE A 63 -9.78 -0.60 2.13
N SER A 64 -10.52 0.43 2.56
CA SER A 64 -11.02 1.45 1.63
C SER A 64 -9.92 2.28 0.96
N SER A 65 -8.77 2.44 1.63
CA SER A 65 -7.61 3.13 1.06
C SER A 65 -6.72 2.25 0.16
N GLY A 66 -6.89 0.92 0.18
CA GLY A 66 -5.93 -0.04 -0.36
C GLY A 66 -5.52 0.20 -1.81
N ARG A 67 -6.50 0.31 -2.72
CA ARG A 67 -6.25 0.49 -4.15
C ARG A 67 -5.56 1.80 -4.50
N PHE A 68 -5.91 2.88 -3.79
CA PHE A 68 -5.24 4.17 -3.98
C PHE A 68 -3.76 4.07 -3.62
N VAL A 69 -3.46 3.41 -2.52
CA VAL A 69 -2.08 3.31 -2.03
C VAL A 69 -1.27 2.31 -2.83
N ALA A 70 -1.88 1.21 -3.28
CA ALA A 70 -1.25 0.30 -4.24
C ALA A 70 -0.88 1.04 -5.54
N SER A 71 -1.78 1.88 -6.08
CA SER A 71 -1.48 2.69 -7.26
C SER A 71 -0.35 3.70 -7.00
N ILE A 72 -0.32 4.35 -5.82
CA ILE A 72 0.80 5.21 -5.45
C ILE A 72 2.11 4.42 -5.43
N LEU A 73 2.13 3.27 -4.76
CA LEU A 73 3.35 2.45 -4.56
C LEU A 73 3.92 1.83 -5.82
N TYR A 74 3.06 1.39 -6.75
CA TYR A 74 3.47 0.61 -7.91
C TYR A 74 3.46 1.39 -9.23
N ASN A 75 2.91 2.60 -9.25
CA ASN A 75 2.78 3.38 -10.48
C ASN A 75 3.23 4.84 -10.36
N SER A 76 2.95 5.51 -9.23
CA SER A 76 3.09 6.98 -9.19
C SER A 76 4.29 7.50 -8.41
N MET A 77 4.70 6.82 -7.34
CA MET A 77 5.75 7.30 -6.44
C MET A 77 7.14 7.11 -7.07
N ASP A 78 7.97 8.15 -7.07
CA ASP A 78 9.40 8.05 -7.39
C ASP A 78 10.19 7.77 -6.10
N TYR A 79 10.63 6.53 -5.96
CA TYR A 79 11.43 6.08 -4.83
C TYR A 79 12.28 4.87 -5.23
N ASP A 80 13.45 4.77 -4.63
CA ASP A 80 14.30 3.61 -4.74
C ASP A 80 14.04 2.67 -3.55
N VAL A 81 13.48 1.49 -3.82
CA VAL A 81 13.17 0.52 -2.77
C VAL A 81 14.43 0.07 -2.05
N SER A 82 15.59 0.03 -2.73
CA SER A 82 16.86 -0.42 -2.15
C SER A 82 17.47 0.61 -1.18
N ASN A 83 17.06 1.88 -1.29
CA ASN A 83 17.51 2.99 -0.47
C ASN A 83 16.31 3.81 0.07
N PRO A 84 15.61 3.32 1.11
CA PRO A 84 14.40 3.98 1.61
C PRO A 84 14.64 5.35 2.28
N ASP A 85 15.88 5.66 2.65
CA ASP A 85 16.27 6.94 3.29
C ASP A 85 16.74 7.99 2.26
N ARG A 86 16.55 7.74 0.95
CA ARG A 86 16.92 8.68 -0.12
C ARG A 86 16.19 10.03 0.08
N GLU A 87 16.94 11.12 0.19
CA GLU A 87 16.41 12.43 0.57
C GLU A 87 15.44 13.06 -0.46
N ASP A 88 15.57 12.66 -1.73
CA ASP A 88 14.74 13.12 -2.86
C ASP A 88 13.65 12.10 -3.25
N ALA A 89 13.38 11.10 -2.41
CA ALA A 89 12.26 10.20 -2.63
C ALA A 89 10.91 10.88 -2.33
N ASP A 90 9.89 10.52 -3.10
CA ASP A 90 8.52 10.88 -2.78
C ASP A 90 8.09 10.31 -1.42
N ILE A 91 7.24 11.05 -0.70
CA ILE A 91 6.78 10.70 0.65
C ILE A 91 5.32 10.25 0.63
N LEU A 92 5.07 9.01 1.07
CA LEU A 92 3.72 8.56 1.41
C LEU A 92 3.41 8.85 2.88
N SER A 93 2.46 9.75 3.15
CA SER A 93 2.05 10.11 4.51
C SER A 93 0.58 9.82 4.79
N TYR A 94 0.32 9.04 5.85
CA TYR A 94 -1.03 8.78 6.34
C TYR A 94 -1.40 9.79 7.43
N ALA A 95 -2.08 10.88 7.06
CA ALA A 95 -2.61 11.83 8.03
C ALA A 95 -3.62 11.17 9.00
N ALA A 96 -4.42 10.23 8.49
CA ALA A 96 -5.35 9.42 9.29
C ALA A 96 -4.65 8.16 9.85
N GLY A 97 -3.80 8.33 10.86
CA GLY A 97 -2.91 7.28 11.39
C GLY A 97 -3.60 6.01 11.91
N HIS A 98 -4.91 6.05 12.18
CA HIS A 98 -5.68 4.86 12.57
C HIS A 98 -5.68 3.75 11.49
N LYS A 99 -5.32 4.08 10.24
CA LYS A 99 -5.16 3.17 9.10
C LYS A 99 -3.76 2.52 8.99
N ALA A 100 -2.89 2.69 10.00
CA ALA A 100 -1.54 2.15 10.01
C ALA A 100 -1.48 0.63 9.72
N LEU A 101 -2.49 -0.12 10.15
CA LEU A 101 -2.65 -1.55 9.84
C LEU A 101 -2.55 -1.83 8.33
N GLY A 102 -3.29 -1.07 7.52
CA GLY A 102 -3.25 -1.17 6.06
C GLY A 102 -1.92 -0.75 5.47
N LEU A 103 -1.34 0.35 5.96
CA LEU A 103 -0.04 0.82 5.50
C LEU A 103 1.03 -0.26 5.70
N TYR A 104 1.11 -0.86 6.89
CA TYR A 104 2.07 -1.91 7.18
C TYR A 104 1.82 -3.17 6.36
N ALA A 105 0.55 -3.58 6.19
CA ALA A 105 0.21 -4.72 5.35
C ALA A 105 0.64 -4.52 3.89
N LEU A 106 0.39 -3.36 3.30
CA LEU A 106 0.82 -3.01 1.94
C LEU A 106 2.35 -2.99 1.81
N TRP A 107 3.03 -2.37 2.76
CA TRP A 107 4.50 -2.25 2.74
C TRP A 107 5.18 -3.63 2.88
N ALA A 108 4.63 -4.51 3.72
CA ALA A 108 5.11 -5.88 3.86
C ALA A 108 4.86 -6.72 2.61
N LEU A 109 3.68 -6.58 1.97
CA LEU A 109 3.39 -7.24 0.72
C LEU A 109 4.28 -6.75 -0.43
N ARG A 110 4.60 -5.45 -0.50
CA ARG A 110 5.59 -4.92 -1.45
C ARG A 110 6.94 -5.62 -1.29
N ASN A 111 7.41 -5.74 -0.05
CA ASN A 111 8.66 -6.43 0.25
C ASN A 111 8.60 -7.91 -0.18
N GLU A 112 7.49 -8.60 0.08
CA GLU A 112 7.33 -10.01 -0.30
C GLU A 112 7.28 -10.21 -1.82
N VAL A 113 6.59 -9.33 -2.55
CA VAL A 113 6.59 -9.35 -4.03
C VAL A 113 8.01 -9.20 -4.57
N LEU A 114 8.78 -8.24 -4.04
CA LEU A 114 10.17 -8.05 -4.44
C LEU A 114 11.05 -9.24 -4.07
N ARG A 115 10.90 -9.80 -2.87
CA ARG A 115 11.64 -10.99 -2.42
C ARG A 115 11.46 -12.18 -3.39
N ILE A 116 10.28 -12.33 -3.97
CA ILE A 116 9.97 -13.43 -4.89
C ILE A 116 10.40 -13.10 -6.33
N GLY A 117 10.07 -11.90 -6.82
CA GLY A 117 10.20 -11.57 -8.25
C GLY A 117 11.49 -10.83 -8.64
N ALA A 118 12.06 -10.05 -7.72
CA ALA A 118 13.23 -9.20 -7.97
C ALA A 118 14.01 -8.94 -6.65
N PRO A 119 14.54 -10.00 -5.99
CA PRO A 119 15.16 -9.89 -4.67
C PRO A 119 16.38 -8.96 -4.64
N GLU A 120 17.03 -8.75 -5.78
CA GLU A 120 18.14 -7.82 -5.97
C GLU A 120 17.77 -6.35 -5.75
N LEU A 121 16.48 -6.00 -5.78
CA LEU A 121 15.98 -4.65 -5.51
C LEU A 121 15.73 -4.38 -4.02
N LEU A 122 15.81 -5.41 -3.17
CA LEU A 122 15.62 -5.23 -1.74
C LEU A 122 16.82 -4.50 -1.12
N PRO A 123 16.59 -3.67 -0.08
CA PRO A 123 17.68 -3.13 0.74
C PRO A 123 18.62 -4.23 1.22
N SER A 124 19.93 -3.99 1.13
CA SER A 124 20.94 -4.93 1.60
C SER A 124 20.87 -5.21 3.10
N GLU A 125 20.46 -4.21 3.88
CA GLU A 125 20.24 -4.36 5.32
C GLU A 125 18.78 -4.67 5.67
N GLU A 126 18.56 -5.74 6.42
CA GLU A 126 17.22 -6.20 6.80
C GLU A 126 16.42 -5.16 7.61
N ARG A 127 17.08 -4.26 8.36
CA ARG A 127 16.41 -3.20 9.13
C ARG A 127 15.60 -2.22 8.26
N TYR A 128 15.91 -2.17 6.97
CA TYR A 128 15.22 -1.33 5.99
C TYR A 128 14.09 -2.06 5.25
N GLN A 129 13.88 -3.34 5.58
CA GLN A 129 12.81 -4.15 5.02
C GLN A 129 11.70 -4.30 6.05
N LEU A 130 10.45 -4.06 5.63
CA LEU A 130 9.30 -4.51 6.39
C LEU A 130 8.82 -5.82 5.78
N ARG A 131 8.96 -6.94 6.49
CA ARG A 131 8.57 -8.26 6.01
C ARG A 131 7.25 -8.70 6.63
N LEU A 132 6.71 -9.82 6.15
CA LEU A 132 5.49 -10.39 6.71
C LEU A 132 5.67 -10.82 8.17
N GLU A 133 6.85 -11.32 8.55
CA GLU A 133 7.18 -11.73 9.91
C GLU A 133 7.15 -10.57 10.88
N ASP A 134 7.55 -9.37 10.44
CA ASP A 134 7.56 -8.17 11.28
C ASP A 134 6.13 -7.75 11.68
N LEU A 135 5.12 -8.15 10.89
CA LEU A 135 3.71 -7.91 11.21
C LEU A 135 3.20 -8.72 12.41
N LEU A 136 3.89 -9.80 12.81
CA LEU A 136 3.56 -10.52 14.04
C LEU A 136 3.70 -9.61 15.27
N GLY A 137 4.56 -8.59 15.20
CA GLY A 137 4.78 -7.59 16.24
C GLY A 137 3.70 -6.51 16.30
N PHE A 138 2.76 -6.48 15.35
CA PHE A 138 1.74 -5.45 15.26
C PHE A 138 0.96 -5.33 16.57
N ARG A 139 0.99 -4.14 17.18
CA ARG A 139 0.32 -3.80 18.45
C ARG A 139 0.61 -4.77 19.61
N ARG A 140 1.75 -5.44 19.59
CA ARG A 140 2.24 -6.24 20.71
C ARG A 140 3.29 -5.46 21.50
N ASN A 141 3.34 -5.75 22.81
CA ASN A 141 4.37 -5.21 23.66
C ASN A 141 5.71 -5.92 23.32
N PRO A 142 6.81 -5.19 23.08
CA PRO A 142 8.13 -5.78 22.82
C PRO A 142 8.65 -6.70 23.95
N VAL A 143 8.12 -6.55 25.17
CA VAL A 143 8.45 -7.42 26.31
C VAL A 143 7.90 -8.85 26.12
N THR A 144 6.86 -9.02 25.31
CA THR A 144 6.23 -10.32 25.05
C THR A 144 7.08 -11.13 24.06
N LYS A 145 8.05 -11.88 24.59
CA LYS A 145 8.88 -12.79 23.79
C LYS A 145 8.03 -13.95 23.26
N THR A 146 7.87 -14.04 21.95
CA THR A 146 7.42 -15.27 21.29
C THR A 146 8.63 -15.95 20.65
N PRO A 147 8.63 -17.28 20.46
CA PRO A 147 9.73 -17.97 19.80
C PRO A 147 10.10 -17.40 18.43
N LEU A 148 9.15 -16.76 17.73
CA LEU A 148 9.34 -16.13 16.43
C LEU A 148 9.98 -14.74 16.48
N PHE A 149 10.11 -14.13 17.67
CA PHE A 149 10.82 -12.85 17.86
C PHE A 149 12.27 -13.02 18.35
N LEU A 150 12.67 -14.25 18.67
CA LEU A 150 14.03 -14.57 19.07
C LEU A 150 14.77 -15.00 17.81
N LYS A 151 15.54 -14.06 17.22
CA LYS A 151 16.57 -14.40 16.24
C LYS A 151 17.66 -15.25 16.90
#